data_AF-A0A126QNH5-F1
#
_entry.id   AF-A0A126QNH5-F1
#
_cell.length_a   1.000
_cell.length_b   1.000
_cell.length_c   1.000
_cell.angle_alpha   90.00
_cell.angle_beta   90.00
_cell.angle_gamma   90.00
#
_symmetry.space_group_name_H-M   'P 1'
#
loop_
_entity.id
_entity.type
_entity.pdbx_description
1 polymer ?
#
loop_
_entity_poly.entity_id
_entity_poly.type
_entity_poly.pdbx_seq_one_letter_code
_entity_poly.pdbx_strand_id
1 'polypeptide(L)'
;MTKIAYALMTLALVLAFSLPAFAQEADPMTQDELISLVGEAVVEEAANSSDELRKAKDILDAVRNRKGATEQEQTAAEMDYQQARDRYNKASNNLDNARVDALALECGKTSDEIRAMRNSGMGWGRIAKECGVHPSANGKGQGKNKDKGMGKDKSKDKGNKKPKK
;
A
#
# COMPACT_ATOMS: atom_id res chain seq x y z
N MET A 1 -26.09 60.42 -16.90
CA MET A 1 -27.07 60.55 -15.79
C MET A 1 -27.41 59.13 -15.34
N THR A 2 -26.78 58.66 -14.25
CA THR A 2 -27.43 58.34 -12.95
C THR A 2 -28.37 57.13 -13.03
N LYS A 3 -27.90 55.93 -12.66
CA LYS A 3 -27.93 55.35 -11.30
C LYS A 3 -29.31 54.80 -10.88
N ILE A 4 -29.33 53.49 -10.63
CA ILE A 4 -29.99 52.82 -9.49
C ILE A 4 -31.51 52.68 -9.54
N ALA A 5 -32.00 51.43 -9.59
CA ALA A 5 -32.84 50.87 -8.51
C ALA A 5 -33.07 49.36 -8.72
N TYR A 6 -32.31 48.58 -7.95
CA TYR A 6 -32.69 47.24 -7.52
C TYR A 6 -33.85 47.35 -6.51
N ALA A 7 -34.86 46.48 -6.64
CA ALA A 7 -35.70 45.91 -5.57
C ALA A 7 -36.94 45.33 -6.27
N LEU A 8 -37.12 44.01 -6.37
CA LEU A 8 -37.75 43.13 -5.37
C LEU A 8 -37.53 41.70 -5.92
N MET A 9 -36.75 40.77 -5.33
CA MET A 9 -37.00 40.01 -4.09
C MET A 9 -38.50 39.70 -3.94
N THR A 10 -39.03 38.47 -4.01
CA THR A 10 -38.57 37.15 -3.57
C THR A 10 -39.56 36.09 -4.08
N LEU A 11 -39.16 34.80 -4.13
CA LEU A 11 -39.84 33.65 -3.49
C LEU A 11 -39.88 32.34 -4.33
N ALA A 12 -39.17 31.33 -3.80
CA ALA A 12 -39.40 29.87 -3.89
C ALA A 12 -39.20 29.19 -5.28
N LEU A 13 -38.73 27.96 -5.43
CA LEU A 13 -38.56 26.83 -4.51
C LEU A 13 -37.57 25.83 -5.15
N VAL A 14 -36.53 25.46 -4.40
CA VAL A 14 -35.84 24.16 -4.36
C VAL A 14 -36.07 23.20 -5.55
N LEU A 15 -35.16 23.20 -6.53
CA LEU A 15 -34.88 22.01 -7.33
C LEU A 15 -33.67 21.31 -6.72
N ALA A 16 -33.95 20.13 -6.17
CA ALA A 16 -33.06 19.29 -5.43
C ALA A 16 -31.72 19.09 -6.16
N PHE A 17 -30.65 19.53 -5.50
CA PHE A 17 -29.31 18.98 -5.65
C PHE A 17 -29.39 17.48 -5.33
N SER A 18 -29.63 16.64 -6.33
CA SER A 18 -29.29 15.22 -6.25
C SER A 18 -27.77 15.08 -6.43
N LEU A 19 -27.03 15.47 -5.38
CA LEU A 19 -25.64 15.06 -5.22
C LEU A 19 -25.66 13.54 -5.03
N PRO A 20 -24.88 12.76 -5.80
CA PRO A 20 -24.62 11.39 -5.41
C PRO A 20 -23.84 11.42 -4.09
N ALA A 21 -24.53 11.18 -2.99
CA ALA A 21 -23.98 10.94 -1.66
C ALA A 21 -23.32 9.55 -1.58
N PHE A 22 -22.44 9.22 -2.54
CA PHE A 22 -21.67 7.98 -2.57
C PHE A 22 -20.16 8.28 -2.56
N ALA A 23 -19.74 9.09 -1.60
CA ALA A 23 -18.40 9.02 -1.05
C ALA A 23 -18.55 8.66 0.43
N GLN A 24 -19.10 7.47 0.70
CA GLN A 24 -18.74 6.83 1.97
C GLN A 24 -17.25 6.53 1.86
N GLU A 25 -16.44 7.38 2.49
CA GLU A 25 -15.03 7.13 2.77
C GLU A 25 -14.94 5.74 3.40
N ALA A 26 -14.63 4.75 2.56
CA ALA A 26 -14.19 3.47 3.03
C ALA A 26 -12.86 3.74 3.74
N ASP A 27 -12.92 3.81 5.06
CA ASP A 27 -11.77 3.98 5.94
C ASP A 27 -10.60 3.15 5.39
N PRO A 28 -9.48 3.78 4.95
CA PRO A 28 -8.38 3.05 4.35
C PRO A 28 -7.83 2.06 5.38
N MET A 29 -7.49 0.86 4.92
CA MET A 29 -6.81 -0.12 5.76
C MET A 29 -5.52 0.50 6.30
N THR A 30 -5.30 0.40 7.60
CA THR A 30 -4.09 0.91 8.25
C THR A 30 -2.87 0.11 7.78
N GLN A 31 -1.67 0.70 7.92
CA GLN A 31 -0.44 0.03 7.51
C GLN A 31 -0.21 -1.26 8.29
N ASP A 32 -0.50 -1.29 9.60
CA ASP A 32 -0.35 -2.47 10.44
C ASP A 32 -1.31 -3.60 10.04
N GLU A 33 -2.57 -3.27 9.72
CA GLU A 33 -3.54 -4.22 9.19
C GLU A 33 -3.06 -4.80 7.86
N LEU A 34 -2.55 -3.94 6.98
CA LEU A 34 -2.03 -4.36 5.69
C LEU A 34 -0.83 -5.29 5.86
N ILE A 35 0.14 -4.93 6.71
CA ILE A 35 1.31 -5.76 7.03
C ILE A 35 0.87 -7.10 7.59
N SER A 36 -0.11 -7.14 8.50
CA SER A 36 -0.64 -8.38 9.04
C SER A 36 -1.34 -9.24 7.98
N LEU A 37 -1.94 -8.62 6.96
CA LEU A 37 -2.71 -9.31 5.92
C LEU A 37 -1.82 -9.90 4.83
N VAL A 38 -0.84 -9.13 4.33
CA VAL A 38 -0.05 -9.51 3.14
C VAL A 38 1.45 -9.66 3.41
N GLY A 39 1.89 -9.38 4.63
CA GLY A 39 3.28 -9.46 5.05
C GLY A 39 4.05 -8.16 4.84
N GLU A 40 4.97 -7.89 5.77
CA GLU A 40 5.79 -6.67 5.81
C GLU A 40 6.58 -6.43 4.53
N ALA A 41 7.28 -7.47 4.04
CA ALA A 41 8.13 -7.35 2.85
C ALA A 41 7.37 -6.88 1.59
N VAL A 42 6.12 -7.32 1.41
CA VAL A 42 5.31 -6.92 0.24
C VAL A 42 4.85 -5.47 0.36
N VAL A 43 4.50 -5.04 1.58
CA VAL A 43 4.11 -3.65 1.87
C VAL A 43 5.32 -2.72 1.73
N GLU A 44 6.46 -3.12 2.28
CA GLU A 44 7.69 -2.34 2.25
C GLU A 44 8.21 -2.17 0.81
N GLU A 45 8.21 -3.24 -0.01
CA GLU A 45 8.60 -3.17 -1.42
C GLU A 45 7.72 -2.17 -2.22
N ALA A 46 6.40 -2.18 -2.00
CA ALA A 46 5.49 -1.24 -2.63
C ALA A 46 5.72 0.22 -2.16
N ALA A 47 6.00 0.41 -0.86
CA ALA A 47 6.32 1.73 -0.31
C ALA A 47 7.65 2.26 -0.84
N ASN A 48 8.71 1.43 -0.80
CA ASN A 48 10.05 1.78 -1.27
C ASN A 48 10.04 2.11 -2.77
N SER A 49 9.38 1.29 -3.60
CA SER A 49 9.26 1.54 -5.04
C SER A 49 8.44 2.80 -5.36
N SER A 50 7.43 3.13 -4.54
CA SER A 50 6.71 4.41 -4.64
C SER A 50 7.61 5.60 -4.36
N ASP A 51 8.47 5.50 -3.34
CA ASP A 51 9.45 6.54 -3.01
C ASP A 51 10.54 6.68 -4.08
N GLU A 52 11.02 5.57 -4.66
CA GLU A 52 11.94 5.58 -5.80
C GLU A 52 11.32 6.29 -7.00
N LEU A 53 10.07 5.95 -7.35
CA LEU A 53 9.34 6.60 -8.44
C LEU A 53 9.20 8.10 -8.22
N ARG A 54 8.87 8.52 -7.00
CA ARG A 54 8.78 9.94 -6.65
C ARG A 54 10.12 10.64 -6.83
N LYS A 55 11.21 10.08 -6.29
CA LYS A 55 12.56 10.65 -6.43
C LYS A 55 13.00 10.73 -7.88
N ALA A 56 12.76 9.68 -8.68
CA ALA A 56 13.11 9.66 -10.09
C ALA A 56 12.33 10.73 -10.89
N LYS A 57 11.05 10.94 -10.54
CA LYS A 57 10.24 12.02 -11.11
C LYS A 57 10.80 13.40 -10.73
N ASP A 58 11.14 13.61 -9.46
CA ASP A 58 11.72 14.87 -8.98
C ASP A 58 13.02 15.20 -9.72
N ILE A 59 13.86 14.18 -9.99
CA ILE A 59 15.10 14.31 -10.78
C ILE A 59 14.79 14.67 -12.23
N LEU A 60 13.87 13.96 -12.88
CA LEU A 60 13.46 14.23 -14.26
C LEU A 60 12.94 15.66 -14.41
N ASP A 61 12.08 16.10 -13.49
CA ASP A 61 11.54 17.45 -13.48
C ASP A 61 12.64 18.49 -13.23
N ALA A 62 13.61 18.22 -12.34
CA ALA A 62 14.76 19.08 -12.14
C ALA A 62 15.64 19.20 -13.39
N VAL A 63 15.92 18.09 -14.09
CA VAL A 63 16.71 18.07 -15.32
C VAL A 63 16.01 18.83 -16.45
N ARG A 64 14.70 18.62 -16.63
CA ARG A 64 13.89 19.32 -17.65
C ARG A 64 13.83 20.82 -17.42
N ASN A 65 13.80 21.25 -16.16
CA ASN A 65 13.71 22.68 -15.81
C ASN A 65 15.08 23.38 -15.73
N ARG A 66 16.19 22.64 -15.82
CA ARG A 66 17.54 23.20 -15.72
C ARG A 66 17.98 23.82 -17.06
N LYS A 67 18.37 25.10 -17.02
CA LYS A 67 18.97 25.78 -18.18
C LYS A 67 20.25 25.08 -18.61
N GLY A 68 20.37 24.75 -19.89
CA GLY A 68 21.54 24.11 -20.47
C GLY A 68 21.64 22.60 -20.22
N ALA A 69 20.57 21.94 -19.75
CA ALA A 69 20.52 20.48 -19.72
C ALA A 69 20.69 19.92 -21.13
N THR A 70 21.61 18.97 -21.27
CA THR A 70 21.87 18.28 -22.53
C THR A 70 20.79 17.24 -22.82
N GLU A 71 20.63 16.88 -24.09
CA GLU A 71 19.72 15.80 -24.51
C GLU A 71 20.08 14.45 -23.85
N GLN A 72 21.38 14.20 -23.65
CA GLN A 72 21.86 12.99 -22.97
C GLN A 72 21.40 12.94 -21.51
N GLU A 73 21.48 14.06 -20.78
CA GLU A 73 21.01 14.14 -19.39
C GLU A 73 19.50 13.97 -19.28
N GLN A 74 18.73 14.56 -20.21
CA GLN A 74 17.28 14.37 -20.26
C GLN A 74 16.91 12.92 -20.56
N THR A 75 17.59 12.29 -21.51
CA THR A 75 17.36 10.89 -21.88
C THR A 75 17.69 9.95 -20.72
N ALA A 76 18.81 10.17 -20.03
CA ALA A 76 19.19 9.38 -18.86
C ALA A 76 18.14 9.50 -17.73
N ALA A 77 17.71 10.72 -17.40
CA ALA A 77 16.70 10.93 -16.37
C ALA A 77 15.33 10.34 -16.75
N GLU A 78 14.96 10.38 -18.04
CA GLU A 78 13.75 9.74 -18.53
C GLU A 78 13.83 8.21 -18.38
N MET A 79 14.97 7.60 -18.76
CA MET A 79 15.18 6.16 -18.57
C MET A 79 15.09 5.74 -17.11
N ASP A 80 15.69 6.51 -16.20
CA ASP A 80 15.64 6.26 -14.75
C ASP A 80 14.19 6.35 -14.23
N TYR A 81 13.43 7.36 -14.67
CA TYR A 81 12.01 7.50 -14.35
C TYR A 81 11.17 6.32 -14.84
N GLN A 82 11.35 5.90 -16.10
CA GLN A 82 10.62 4.75 -16.64
C GLN A 82 10.97 3.46 -15.89
N GLN A 83 12.24 3.24 -15.55
CA GLN A 83 12.65 2.08 -14.77
C GLN A 83 12.01 2.08 -13.37
N ALA A 84 12.02 3.22 -12.67
CA ALA A 84 11.37 3.34 -11.36
C ALA A 84 9.85 3.12 -11.45
N ARG A 85 9.22 3.61 -12.53
CA ARG A 85 7.79 3.42 -12.79
C ARG A 85 7.45 1.94 -13.00
N ASP A 86 8.25 1.22 -13.78
CA ASP A 86 8.03 -0.21 -14.02
C ASP A 86 8.17 -1.03 -12.73
N ARG A 87 9.17 -0.71 -11.89
CA ARG A 87 9.33 -1.33 -10.56
C ARG A 87 8.13 -1.07 -9.67
N TYR A 88 7.68 0.18 -9.59
CA TYR A 88 6.48 0.54 -8.84
C TYR A 88 5.24 -0.20 -9.33
N ASN A 89 5.00 -0.24 -10.64
CA ASN A 89 3.85 -0.97 -11.20
C ASN A 89 3.89 -2.45 -10.83
N LYS A 90 5.07 -3.08 -10.90
CA LYS A 90 5.24 -4.48 -10.51
C LYS A 90 4.99 -4.68 -9.02
N ALA A 91 5.57 -3.86 -8.16
CA ALA A 91 5.40 -3.95 -6.71
C ALA A 91 3.95 -3.69 -6.29
N SER A 92 3.29 -2.70 -6.89
CA SER A 92 1.87 -2.40 -6.67
C SER A 92 0.97 -3.56 -7.09
N ASN A 93 1.22 -4.16 -8.26
CA ASN A 93 0.46 -5.32 -8.72
C ASN A 93 0.67 -6.53 -7.80
N ASN A 94 1.88 -6.75 -7.32
CA ASN A 94 2.18 -7.80 -6.35
C ASN A 94 1.41 -7.59 -5.04
N LEU A 95 1.41 -6.36 -4.52
CA LEU A 95 0.66 -5.99 -3.33
C LEU A 95 -0.84 -6.22 -3.50
N ASP A 96 -1.41 -5.79 -4.62
CA ASP A 96 -2.83 -5.98 -4.90
C ASP A 96 -3.19 -7.47 -5.07
N ASN A 97 -2.35 -8.26 -5.74
CA ASN A 97 -2.57 -9.71 -5.82
C ASN A 97 -2.48 -10.38 -4.44
N ALA A 98 -1.51 -10.00 -3.61
CA ALA A 98 -1.39 -10.52 -2.26
C ALA A 98 -2.63 -10.16 -1.40
N ARG A 99 -3.18 -8.95 -1.56
CA ARG A 99 -4.45 -8.55 -0.91
C ARG A 99 -5.61 -9.41 -1.37
N VAL A 100 -5.73 -9.65 -2.68
CA VAL A 100 -6.78 -10.50 -3.24
C VAL A 100 -6.72 -11.89 -2.64
N ASP A 101 -5.54 -12.51 -2.63
CA ASP A 101 -5.38 -13.88 -2.17
C ASP A 101 -5.59 -14.01 -0.65
N ALA A 102 -5.07 -13.05 0.13
CA ALA A 102 -5.27 -13.03 1.57
C ALA A 102 -6.75 -12.81 1.93
N LEU A 103 -7.42 -11.87 1.27
CA LEU A 103 -8.86 -11.66 1.48
C LEU A 103 -9.65 -12.88 1.03
N ALA A 104 -9.41 -13.44 -0.15
CA ALA A 104 -10.10 -14.64 -0.62
C ALA A 104 -10.07 -15.77 0.44
N LEU A 105 -8.90 -16.01 1.04
CA LEU A 105 -8.72 -16.97 2.11
C LEU A 105 -9.56 -16.64 3.35
N GLU A 106 -9.51 -15.38 3.82
CA GLU A 106 -10.22 -14.94 5.03
C GLU A 106 -11.75 -14.90 4.84
N CYS A 107 -12.24 -14.43 3.68
CA CYS A 107 -13.67 -14.34 3.40
C CYS A 107 -14.31 -15.69 3.03
N GLY A 108 -13.50 -16.73 2.76
CA GLY A 108 -13.97 -17.95 2.11
C GLY A 108 -14.51 -17.74 0.69
N LYS A 109 -14.02 -16.69 0.00
CA LYS A 109 -14.40 -16.32 -1.37
C LYS A 109 -13.30 -16.71 -2.34
N THR A 110 -13.62 -16.74 -3.62
CA THR A 110 -12.62 -16.89 -4.68
C THR A 110 -11.88 -15.56 -4.93
N SER A 111 -10.64 -15.63 -5.41
CA SER A 111 -9.88 -14.44 -5.83
C SER A 111 -10.64 -13.61 -6.87
N ASP A 112 -11.43 -14.25 -7.73
CA ASP A 112 -12.23 -13.57 -8.76
C ASP A 112 -13.40 -12.79 -8.18
N GLU A 113 -14.05 -13.30 -7.13
CA GLU A 113 -15.08 -12.54 -6.40
C GLU A 113 -14.46 -11.30 -5.72
N ILE A 114 -13.29 -11.42 -5.12
CA ILE A 114 -12.59 -10.28 -4.51
C ILE A 114 -12.18 -9.24 -5.57
N ARG A 115 -11.68 -9.70 -6.72
CA ARG A 115 -11.41 -8.81 -7.87
C ARG A 115 -12.68 -8.15 -8.39
N ALA A 116 -13.80 -8.86 -8.46
CA ALA A 116 -15.08 -8.28 -8.84
C ALA A 116 -15.54 -7.19 -7.85
N MET A 117 -15.36 -7.41 -6.54
CA MET A 117 -15.61 -6.40 -5.52
C MET A 117 -14.71 -5.17 -5.75
N ARG A 118 -13.41 -5.36 -5.99
CA ARG A 118 -12.49 -4.25 -6.31
C ARG A 118 -12.91 -3.49 -7.58
N ASN A 119 -13.26 -4.21 -8.63
CA ASN A 119 -13.68 -3.67 -9.93
C ASN A 119 -15.03 -2.94 -9.87
N SER A 120 -15.88 -3.27 -8.90
CA SER A 120 -17.13 -2.52 -8.62
C SER A 120 -16.88 -1.13 -8.01
N GLY A 121 -15.62 -0.75 -7.78
CA GLY A 121 -15.23 0.51 -7.15
C GLY A 121 -15.10 0.40 -5.63
N MET A 122 -15.30 -0.78 -5.04
CA MET A 122 -15.11 -0.98 -3.61
C MET A 122 -13.63 -0.82 -3.23
N GLY A 123 -13.37 -0.04 -2.18
CA GLY A 123 -12.02 0.13 -1.62
C GLY A 123 -11.60 -1.07 -0.78
N TRP A 124 -10.29 -1.34 -0.71
CA TRP A 124 -9.71 -2.48 0.04
C TRP A 124 -10.19 -2.55 1.50
N GLY A 125 -10.28 -1.41 2.20
CA GLY A 125 -10.77 -1.38 3.58
C GLY A 125 -12.23 -1.82 3.71
N ARG A 126 -13.08 -1.46 2.74
CA ARG A 126 -14.49 -1.92 2.72
C ARG A 126 -14.59 -3.41 2.37
N ILE A 127 -13.77 -3.90 1.46
CA ILE A 127 -13.70 -5.33 1.14
C ILE A 127 -13.27 -6.13 2.38
N ALA A 128 -12.23 -5.67 3.09
CA ALA A 128 -11.76 -6.32 4.32
C ALA A 128 -12.84 -6.35 5.42
N LYS A 129 -13.57 -5.25 5.60
CA LYS A 129 -14.70 -5.18 6.54
C LYS A 129 -15.82 -6.15 6.17
N GLU A 130 -16.18 -6.25 4.88
CA GLU A 130 -17.17 -7.22 4.39
C GLU A 130 -16.75 -8.67 4.66
N CYS A 131 -15.44 -8.92 4.62
CA CYS A 131 -14.86 -10.22 4.92
C CYS A 131 -14.69 -10.51 6.42
N GLY A 132 -15.08 -9.59 7.30
CA GLY A 132 -14.92 -9.76 8.74
C GLY A 132 -13.47 -9.72 9.22
N VAL A 133 -12.53 -9.25 8.39
CA VAL A 133 -11.14 -9.03 8.79
C VAL A 133 -11.11 -7.84 9.74
N HIS A 134 -11.10 -8.13 11.03
CA HIS A 134 -10.99 -7.12 12.08
C HIS A 134 -9.51 -6.79 12.36
N PRO A 135 -9.15 -5.52 12.63
CA PRO A 135 -7.79 -5.09 12.98
C PRO A 135 -7.11 -5.88 14.11
N SER A 136 -7.89 -6.61 14.91
CA SER A 136 -7.41 -7.38 16.05
C SER A 136 -7.57 -8.90 15.93
N ALA A 137 -8.10 -9.41 14.80
CA ALA A 137 -8.41 -10.84 14.65
C ALA A 137 -7.25 -11.66 14.04
N ASN A 138 -6.38 -11.05 13.24
CA ASN A 138 -5.32 -11.78 12.51
C ASN A 138 -3.99 -11.97 13.27
N GLY A 139 -3.96 -11.63 14.56
CA GLY A 139 -2.87 -12.01 15.48
C GLY A 139 -2.80 -13.51 15.82
N LYS A 140 -3.52 -14.38 15.08
CA LYS A 140 -3.50 -15.84 15.24
C LYS A 140 -2.93 -16.53 13.99
N GLY A 141 -1.63 -16.38 13.83
CA GLY A 141 -0.76 -17.53 13.62
C GLY A 141 -0.77 -18.24 12.26
N GLN A 142 0.05 -17.73 11.34
CA GLN A 142 0.94 -18.61 10.55
C GLN A 142 2.28 -18.80 11.27
N GLY A 143 2.20 -19.24 12.53
CA GLY A 143 3.33 -19.74 13.30
C GLY A 143 3.36 -21.26 13.26
N LYS A 144 3.66 -21.85 12.10
CA LYS A 144 4.01 -23.28 11.99
C LYS A 144 5.30 -23.43 11.20
N ASN A 145 6.41 -23.19 11.90
CA ASN A 145 7.60 -24.04 11.93
C ASN A 145 8.58 -23.48 12.99
N LYS A 146 8.19 -23.61 14.26
CA LYS A 146 9.15 -23.73 15.37
C LYS A 146 9.34 -25.21 15.64
N ASP A 147 10.11 -25.88 14.80
CA ASP A 147 10.76 -27.12 15.22
C ASP A 147 11.88 -26.77 16.19
N LYS A 148 11.50 -26.70 17.46
CA LYS A 148 12.41 -26.93 18.59
C LYS A 148 12.82 -28.40 18.56
N GLY A 149 13.80 -28.73 17.73
CA GLY A 149 14.59 -29.95 17.85
C GLY A 149 15.76 -29.71 18.81
N MET A 150 15.60 -30.19 20.04
CA MET A 150 16.64 -30.23 21.07
C MET A 150 17.87 -31.03 20.59
N GLY A 151 19.05 -30.44 20.73
CA GLY A 151 20.33 -31.10 20.52
C GLY A 151 21.45 -30.43 21.31
N LYS A 152 21.33 -30.40 22.64
CA LYS A 152 22.45 -30.10 23.54
C LYS A 152 23.42 -31.28 23.48
N ASP A 153 24.46 -31.18 22.66
CA ASP A 153 25.67 -31.98 22.87
C ASP A 153 26.78 -31.12 23.46
N LYS A 154 26.94 -31.30 24.77
CA LYS A 154 28.09 -30.80 25.54
C LYS A 154 29.32 -31.60 25.09
N SER A 155 30.09 -31.06 24.16
CA SER A 155 31.46 -31.55 23.95
C SER A 155 32.31 -31.13 25.15
N LYS A 156 32.56 -32.10 26.04
CA LYS A 156 33.56 -32.03 27.12
C LYS A 156 34.94 -31.97 26.48
N ASP A 157 35.46 -30.77 26.27
CA ASP A 157 36.90 -30.60 26.03
C ASP A 157 37.64 -30.73 27.37
N LYS A 158 38.36 -31.85 27.52
CA LYS A 158 39.26 -32.13 28.64
C LYS A 158 40.58 -31.37 28.42
N GLY A 159 40.55 -30.07 28.68
CA GLY A 159 41.74 -29.21 28.74
C GLY A 159 42.42 -29.23 30.11
N ASN A 160 43.34 -30.17 30.27
CA ASN A 160 44.29 -30.33 31.37
C ASN A 160 45.08 -29.02 31.69
N LYS A 161 45.13 -28.59 32.97
CA LYS A 161 46.37 -28.23 33.69
C LYS A 161 46.13 -27.68 35.12
N LYS A 162 46.50 -28.54 36.09
CA LYS A 162 47.12 -28.31 37.42
C LYS A 162 46.45 -27.39 38.45
N PRO A 163 46.37 -27.90 39.70
CA PRO A 163 46.68 -27.07 40.86
C PRO A 163 47.70 -27.72 41.83
N LYS A 164 48.64 -26.88 42.30
CA LYS A 164 49.34 -26.87 43.60
C LYS A 164 50.27 -28.08 43.89
N LYS A 165 51.49 -27.94 44.38
CA LYS A 165 52.12 -27.04 45.35
C LYS A 165 53.59 -26.85 44.97
#